data_AF-A0A8S1M1C0-F1
#
_entry.id   AF-A0A8S1M1C0-F1
#
_cell.length_a   1.000
_cell.length_b   1.000
_cell.length_c   1.000
_cell.angle_alpha   90.00
_cell.angle_beta   90.00
_cell.angle_gamma   90.00
#
_symmetry.space_group_name_H-M   'P 1'
#
loop_
_entity.id
_entity.type
_entity.pdbx_description
1 polymer ?
#
loop_
_entity_poly.entity_id
_entity_poly.type
_entity_poly.pdbx_seq_one_letter_code
_entity_poly.pdbx_strand_id
1 'polypeptide(L)'
;MQIQVEEQELCKLTHHNRTFICTNSECIQAKKLQLQCFKCLTLQHTNQKGIQKFKNTKSVRHLDDFTEIKDILNNLELKYQGRFNFLQEAQQRCFDFQKEQIQKIEKFPFHDYNLIKLAKADVDNHIQIFINELGFYQRMLNEVKTYNNQTSKSILELYTRNDDKFNNDIINKQKQVFDKIRTNLAKRGLDFQKMFANQEEKIHQADERLKKLENPYASSKIFKYSAIITMLILISNQFSILTSKNQTQIQMKETILIESDMNQMKEQLADFQQENIIKIEEIKNTMDSKLISEIEYLKLYNQQLKVEMIELQKQFKDMTLLQNQTITILSQELYNLKEYVSISLNQISNFNSVQTINQNSQQKVIISSQDDNTIILKLDKVDENINEVNSRLNNTIEEMKEYVDYRILLNKQYFNAQRYLLGSIELDYPIVLLQGFKVYLDQFLNQSLTQQQMENLGNSFSSTGIACFGGISVKKPTHFALMACDYAFEMFTITESREKARKSKSSDNLFWYYVPRISIGFAPQEKVHLYLADNYDPQDPKRFSIWLDHPQGGKRIGNQTLINTTEYKMALYVIQ
;
A
#
# COMPACT_ATOMS: atom_id res chain seq x y z
N MET A 1 28.64 15.75 -17.91
CA MET A 1 28.86 17.10 -18.47
C MET A 1 28.00 18.05 -17.66
N GLN A 2 28.58 18.76 -16.70
CA GLN A 2 27.88 19.81 -15.97
C GLN A 2 27.52 20.90 -16.98
N ILE A 3 26.24 21.27 -17.08
CA ILE A 3 25.91 22.55 -17.69
C ILE A 3 26.29 23.58 -16.66
N GLN A 4 27.46 24.19 -16.86
CA GLN A 4 27.72 25.51 -16.34
C GLN A 4 26.55 26.37 -16.80
N VAL A 5 25.89 27.03 -15.85
CA VAL A 5 25.11 28.23 -16.14
C VAL A 5 26.15 29.28 -16.56
N GLU A 6 26.69 29.15 -17.77
CA GLU A 6 27.40 30.24 -18.40
C GLU A 6 26.38 31.37 -18.53
N GLU A 7 26.76 32.55 -18.02
CA GLU A 7 26.06 33.80 -18.28
C GLU A 7 25.69 33.83 -19.78
N GLN A 8 24.39 33.78 -20.09
CA GLN A 8 23.95 33.77 -21.49
C GLN A 8 24.44 35.05 -22.16
N GLU A 9 25.52 34.95 -22.94
CA GLU A 9 26.05 36.07 -23.74
C GLU A 9 24.94 36.57 -24.68
N LEU A 10 24.65 37.88 -24.59
CA LEU A 10 23.71 38.56 -25.46
C LEU A 10 24.08 38.36 -26.93
N CYS A 11 23.11 38.01 -27.77
CA CYS A 11 23.33 37.85 -29.21
C CYS A 11 24.03 39.09 -29.78
N LYS A 12 25.25 38.96 -30.34
CA LYS A 12 26.05 40.10 -30.85
C LYS A 12 25.33 40.93 -31.93
N LEU A 13 24.30 40.38 -32.57
CA LEU A 13 23.52 41.00 -33.64
C LEU A 13 22.22 41.68 -33.19
N THR A 14 21.65 41.29 -32.04
CA THR A 14 20.35 41.83 -31.57
C THR A 14 20.37 42.29 -30.13
N HIS A 15 21.44 42.04 -29.38
CA HIS A 15 21.54 42.33 -27.94
C HIS A 15 20.34 41.80 -27.14
N HIS A 16 19.84 40.62 -27.51
CA HIS A 16 18.72 39.96 -26.85
C HIS A 16 19.14 38.55 -26.45
N ASN A 17 18.67 38.09 -25.29
CA ASN A 17 18.90 36.73 -24.76
C ASN A 17 17.86 35.69 -25.20
N ARG A 18 17.01 36.02 -26.19
CA ARG A 18 15.93 35.13 -26.63
C ARG A 18 16.46 34.05 -27.57
N THR A 19 16.41 32.80 -27.11
CA THR A 19 16.83 31.64 -27.88
C THR A 19 15.64 31.03 -28.63
N PHE A 20 15.84 30.77 -29.92
CA PHE A 20 14.83 30.21 -30.81
C PHE A 20 15.31 28.87 -31.38
N ILE A 21 14.36 28.00 -31.73
CA ILE A 21 14.65 26.73 -32.38
C ILE A 21 13.71 26.50 -33.56
N CYS A 22 14.22 25.86 -34.61
CA CYS A 22 13.42 25.45 -35.75
C CYS A 22 12.72 24.13 -35.45
N THR A 23 11.39 24.12 -35.54
CA THR A 23 10.56 22.93 -35.32
C THR A 23 10.35 22.10 -36.60
N ASN A 24 10.88 22.56 -37.73
CA ASN A 24 10.80 21.84 -39.00
C ASN A 24 11.58 20.53 -38.97
N SER A 25 10.95 19.44 -39.43
CA SER A 25 11.53 18.09 -39.45
C SER A 25 12.89 17.98 -40.16
N GLU A 26 13.11 18.71 -41.26
CA GLU A 26 14.37 18.71 -42.00
C GLU A 26 15.52 19.34 -41.19
N CYS A 27 15.20 20.36 -40.39
CA CYS A 27 16.18 21.09 -39.58
C CYS A 27 16.58 20.32 -38.32
N ILE A 28 15.63 19.61 -37.72
CA ILE A 28 15.85 18.67 -36.62
C ILE A 28 16.78 17.54 -37.07
N GLN A 29 16.52 16.96 -38.25
CA GLN A 29 17.34 15.88 -38.83
C GLN A 29 18.78 16.34 -39.17
N ALA A 30 18.94 17.59 -39.60
CA ALA A 30 20.24 18.18 -39.93
C ALA A 30 21.10 18.60 -38.72
N LYS A 31 20.64 18.39 -37.47
CA LYS A 31 21.37 18.73 -36.22
C LYS A 31 21.81 20.20 -36.09
N LYS A 32 21.12 21.14 -36.72
CA LYS A 32 21.39 22.57 -36.53
C LYS A 32 20.74 23.03 -35.23
N LEU A 33 21.48 22.95 -34.12
CA LEU A 33 20.95 23.20 -32.77
C LEU A 33 21.46 24.52 -32.16
N GLN A 34 20.50 25.24 -31.56
CA GLN A 34 20.58 26.50 -30.80
C GLN A 34 21.23 27.69 -31.51
N LEU A 35 20.40 28.71 -31.78
CA LEU A 35 20.86 30.01 -32.27
C LEU A 35 20.32 31.13 -31.37
N GLN A 36 21.22 32.04 -31.00
CA GLN A 36 21.03 33.04 -29.94
C GLN A 36 19.97 34.10 -30.24
N CYS A 37 19.55 34.29 -31.50
CA CYS A 37 18.48 35.23 -31.83
C CYS A 37 17.86 34.95 -33.22
N PHE A 38 16.58 35.33 -33.40
CA PHE A 38 15.80 35.13 -34.63
C PHE A 38 16.56 35.56 -35.90
N LYS A 39 17.27 36.69 -35.83
CA LYS A 39 18.05 37.24 -36.96
C LYS A 39 19.25 36.37 -37.36
N CYS A 40 19.97 35.78 -36.40
CA CYS A 40 21.04 34.80 -36.65
C CYS A 40 20.50 33.52 -37.30
N LEU A 41 19.29 33.15 -36.91
CA LEU A 41 18.58 31.97 -37.37
C LEU A 41 18.13 32.13 -38.83
N THR A 42 17.47 33.27 -39.13
CA THR A 42 17.16 33.69 -40.50
C THR A 42 18.43 33.77 -41.35
N LEU A 43 19.53 34.33 -40.83
CA LEU A 43 20.82 34.38 -41.53
C LEU A 43 21.39 33.00 -41.85
N GLN A 44 21.34 32.02 -40.94
CA GLN A 44 21.81 30.65 -41.26
C GLN A 44 20.96 29.95 -42.33
N HIS A 45 19.66 30.24 -42.35
CA HIS A 45 18.73 29.69 -43.34
C HIS A 45 18.80 30.43 -44.68
N THR A 46 19.24 31.69 -44.70
CA THR A 46 19.32 32.55 -45.89
C THR A 46 20.75 32.75 -46.44
N ASN A 47 21.83 32.50 -45.67
CA ASN A 47 23.22 32.62 -46.13
C ASN A 47 23.59 31.48 -47.10
N GLN A 48 23.11 31.66 -48.32
CA GLN A 48 23.69 31.22 -49.58
C GLN A 48 24.91 32.09 -49.95
N LYS A 49 25.83 32.38 -49.01
CA LYS A 49 27.15 32.95 -49.35
C LYS A 49 28.21 31.86 -49.25
N GLY A 50 28.15 30.89 -50.16
CA GLY A 50 29.20 29.87 -50.26
C GLY A 50 28.91 28.61 -51.09
N ILE A 51 27.67 28.35 -51.53
CA ILE A 51 27.39 27.15 -52.33
C ILE A 51 27.03 27.53 -53.77
N GLN A 52 28.08 27.64 -54.59
CA GLN A 52 28.00 27.48 -56.05
C GLN A 52 28.15 26.01 -56.49
N LYS A 53 28.03 25.00 -55.61
CA LYS A 53 28.34 23.60 -56.00
C LYS A 53 27.39 22.48 -55.57
N PHE A 54 26.18 22.76 -55.06
CA PHE A 54 25.16 21.70 -54.92
C PHE A 54 23.85 22.12 -55.57
N LYS A 55 23.65 21.64 -56.80
CA LYS A 55 22.53 21.98 -57.70
C LYS A 55 21.15 21.44 -57.29
N ASN A 56 20.94 20.94 -56.06
CA ASN A 56 19.67 20.26 -55.72
C ASN A 56 19.16 20.42 -54.27
N THR A 57 19.54 21.47 -53.53
CA THR A 57 18.94 21.74 -52.21
C THR A 57 17.96 22.90 -52.28
N LYS A 58 16.66 22.58 -52.15
CA LYS A 58 15.53 23.51 -52.06
C LYS A 58 15.85 24.68 -51.12
N SER A 59 15.50 25.90 -51.53
CA SER A 59 15.45 27.06 -50.64
C SER A 59 14.58 26.73 -49.43
N VAL A 60 15.06 27.00 -48.22
CA VAL A 60 14.30 26.71 -47.00
C VAL A 60 13.09 27.67 -46.95
N ARG A 61 11.87 27.13 -47.11
CA ARG A 61 10.61 27.89 -47.18
C ARG A 61 9.92 28.08 -45.81
N HIS A 62 10.63 27.80 -44.72
CA HIS A 62 10.03 27.48 -43.41
C HIS A 62 10.37 28.50 -42.31
N LEU A 63 10.44 29.79 -42.67
CA LEU A 63 10.73 30.88 -41.71
C LEU A 63 9.67 30.99 -40.59
N ASP A 64 8.48 30.42 -40.79
CA ASP A 64 7.38 30.41 -39.81
C ASP A 64 7.51 29.30 -38.76
N ASP A 65 8.44 28.34 -38.93
CA ASP A 65 8.59 27.17 -38.04
C ASP A 65 9.52 27.45 -36.83
N PHE A 66 9.85 28.72 -36.56
CA PHE A 66 10.68 29.10 -35.43
C PHE A 66 9.85 29.37 -34.18
N THR A 67 10.16 28.65 -33.11
CA THR A 67 9.47 28.80 -31.83
C THR A 67 10.48 29.19 -30.75
N GLU A 68 10.09 30.08 -29.85
CA GLU A 68 10.92 30.44 -28.71
C GLU A 68 11.08 29.22 -27.81
N ILE A 69 12.31 28.96 -27.34
CA ILE A 69 12.58 27.78 -26.50
C ILE A 69 11.69 27.80 -25.25
N LYS A 70 11.42 28.99 -24.70
CA LYS A 70 10.52 29.18 -23.57
C LYS A 70 9.10 28.65 -23.84
N ASP A 71 8.55 28.90 -25.02
CA ASP A 71 7.21 28.45 -25.39
C ASP A 71 7.16 26.93 -25.60
N ILE A 72 8.23 26.35 -26.15
CA ILE A 72 8.38 24.89 -26.26
C ILE A 72 8.45 24.25 -24.87
N LEU A 73 9.22 24.83 -23.94
CA LEU A 73 9.33 24.34 -22.57
C LEU A 73 7.99 24.42 -21.83
N ASN A 74 7.25 25.53 -21.96
CA ASN A 74 5.91 25.67 -21.40
C ASN A 74 4.95 24.62 -21.97
N ASN A 75 4.93 24.42 -23.28
CA ASN A 75 4.09 23.41 -23.93
C ASN A 75 4.48 21.99 -23.53
N LEU A 76 5.78 21.72 -23.35
CA LEU A 76 6.27 20.44 -22.83
C LEU A 76 5.81 20.20 -21.39
N GLU A 77 5.81 21.24 -20.54
CA GLU A 77 5.33 21.12 -19.18
C GLU A 77 3.83 20.84 -19.14
N LEU A 78 3.03 21.50 -19.99
CA LEU A 78 1.60 21.20 -20.15
C LEU A 78 1.38 19.76 -20.65
N LYS A 79 2.12 19.32 -21.66
CA LYS A 79 2.05 17.93 -22.16
C LYS A 79 2.47 16.91 -21.10
N TYR A 80 3.51 17.21 -20.34
CA TYR A 80 3.98 16.37 -19.24
C TYR A 80 2.88 16.24 -18.17
N GLN A 81 2.31 17.35 -17.71
CA GLN A 81 1.24 17.34 -16.72
C GLN A 81 0.02 16.58 -17.24
N GLY A 82 -0.38 16.81 -18.50
CA GLY A 82 -1.47 16.09 -19.14
C GLY A 82 -1.25 14.58 -19.18
N ARG A 83 -0.06 14.11 -19.61
CA ARG A 83 0.27 12.68 -19.61
C ARG A 83 0.36 12.09 -18.21
N PHE A 84 0.91 12.83 -17.26
CA PHE A 84 1.01 12.39 -15.87
C PHE A 84 -0.39 12.19 -15.25
N ASN A 85 -1.27 13.18 -15.41
CA ASN A 85 -2.64 13.11 -14.94
C ASN A 85 -3.41 11.96 -15.62
N PHE A 86 -3.26 11.81 -16.93
CA PHE A 86 -3.87 10.70 -17.67
C PHE A 86 -3.40 9.32 -17.16
N LEU A 87 -2.11 9.16 -16.85
CA LEU A 87 -1.59 7.92 -16.28
C LEU A 87 -2.15 7.65 -14.88
N GLN A 88 -2.32 8.68 -14.04
CA GLN A 88 -2.98 8.57 -12.73
C GLN A 88 -4.45 8.16 -12.87
N GLU A 89 -5.19 8.77 -13.81
CA GLU A 89 -6.57 8.39 -14.12
C GLU A 89 -6.68 6.96 -14.65
N ALA A 90 -5.74 6.53 -15.50
CA ALA A 90 -5.67 5.15 -15.98
C ALA A 90 -5.40 4.17 -14.83
N GLN A 91 -4.51 4.52 -13.90
CA GLN A 91 -4.21 3.74 -12.72
C GLN A 91 -5.42 3.63 -11.78
N GLN A 92 -6.13 4.73 -11.53
CA GLN A 92 -7.36 4.73 -10.74
C GLN A 92 -8.43 3.82 -11.35
N ARG A 93 -8.65 3.91 -12.66
CA ARG A 93 -9.57 3.01 -13.38
C ARG A 93 -9.20 1.53 -13.22
N CYS A 94 -7.91 1.19 -13.10
CA CYS A 94 -7.48 -0.18 -12.84
C CYS A 94 -7.84 -0.64 -11.42
N PHE A 95 -7.65 0.21 -10.41
CA PHE A 95 -8.04 -0.09 -9.04
C PHE A 95 -9.56 -0.23 -8.87
N ASP A 96 -10.33 0.66 -9.51
CA ASP A 96 -11.79 0.59 -9.47
C ASP A 96 -12.29 -0.71 -10.11
N PHE A 97 -11.74 -1.08 -11.27
CA PHE A 97 -12.06 -2.34 -11.94
C PHE A 97 -11.66 -3.56 -11.09
N GLN A 98 -10.47 -3.55 -10.49
CA GLN A 98 -10.00 -4.62 -9.60
C GLN A 98 -10.96 -4.81 -8.42
N LYS A 99 -11.32 -3.72 -7.74
CA LYS A 99 -12.25 -3.72 -6.61
C LYS A 99 -13.62 -4.26 -7.02
N GLU A 100 -14.14 -3.81 -8.16
CA GLU A 100 -15.40 -4.27 -8.72
C GLU A 100 -15.37 -5.80 -8.98
N GLN A 101 -14.32 -6.31 -9.63
CA GLN A 101 -14.21 -7.74 -9.92
C GLN A 101 -14.04 -8.58 -8.65
N ILE A 102 -13.22 -8.13 -7.68
CA ILE A 102 -13.04 -8.84 -6.40
C ILE A 102 -14.36 -8.91 -5.63
N GLN A 103 -15.10 -7.81 -5.54
CA GLN A 103 -16.41 -7.79 -4.88
C GLN A 103 -17.40 -8.74 -5.57
N LYS A 104 -17.38 -8.81 -6.91
CA LYS A 104 -18.20 -9.77 -7.66
C LYS A 104 -17.82 -11.22 -7.35
N ILE A 105 -16.52 -11.52 -7.28
CA ILE A 105 -16.00 -12.85 -6.91
C ILE A 105 -16.39 -13.22 -5.46
N GLU A 106 -16.34 -12.26 -4.52
CA GLU A 106 -16.66 -12.49 -3.10
C GLU A 106 -18.14 -12.73 -2.84
N LYS A 107 -19.01 -12.02 -3.57
CA LYS A 107 -20.46 -12.17 -3.45
C LYS A 107 -20.98 -13.45 -4.11
N PHE A 108 -20.11 -14.26 -4.72
CA PHE A 108 -20.49 -15.47 -5.41
C PHE A 108 -20.76 -16.61 -4.43
N PRO A 109 -21.99 -17.11 -4.32
CA PRO A 109 -22.30 -18.15 -3.37
C PRO A 109 -21.92 -19.54 -3.95
N PHE A 110 -21.54 -20.48 -3.07
CA PHE A 110 -21.38 -21.92 -3.37
C PHE A 110 -20.15 -22.38 -4.20
N HIS A 111 -19.00 -21.70 -4.09
CA HIS A 111 -17.75 -22.22 -4.64
C HIS A 111 -16.69 -22.52 -3.59
N ASP A 112 -15.79 -23.46 -3.94
CA ASP A 112 -14.62 -23.80 -3.14
C ASP A 112 -13.79 -22.54 -2.86
N TYR A 113 -13.45 -22.34 -1.59
CA TYR A 113 -12.59 -21.26 -1.12
C TYR A 113 -11.29 -21.14 -1.94
N ASN A 114 -10.72 -22.28 -2.36
CA ASN A 114 -9.52 -22.29 -3.19
C ASN A 114 -9.74 -21.69 -4.57
N LEU A 115 -10.90 -21.94 -5.19
CA LEU A 115 -11.26 -21.39 -6.49
C LEU A 115 -11.42 -19.86 -6.40
N ILE A 116 -12.09 -19.38 -5.35
CA ILE A 116 -12.27 -17.95 -5.06
C ILE A 116 -10.90 -17.28 -4.85
N LYS A 117 -10.04 -17.88 -4.02
CA LYS A 117 -8.68 -17.37 -3.74
C LYS A 117 -7.84 -17.29 -5.02
N LEU A 118 -7.86 -18.33 -5.84
CA LEU A 118 -7.14 -18.37 -7.12
C LEU A 118 -7.69 -17.36 -8.14
N ALA A 119 -9.00 -17.10 -8.14
CA ALA A 119 -9.61 -16.11 -9.03
C ALA A 119 -9.22 -14.68 -8.63
N LYS A 120 -9.25 -14.35 -7.33
CA LYS A 120 -8.77 -13.06 -6.82
C LYS A 120 -7.30 -12.82 -7.16
N ALA A 121 -6.45 -13.82 -6.90
CA ALA A 121 -5.03 -13.74 -7.21
C ALA A 121 -4.77 -13.52 -8.71
N ASP A 122 -5.59 -14.10 -9.60
CA ASP A 122 -5.46 -13.89 -11.05
C ASP A 122 -5.81 -12.46 -11.46
N VAL A 123 -6.88 -11.88 -10.87
CA VAL A 123 -7.24 -10.47 -11.06
C VAL A 123 -6.13 -9.55 -10.56
N ASP A 124 -5.66 -9.78 -9.32
CA ASP A 124 -4.61 -8.99 -8.69
C ASP A 124 -3.33 -8.99 -9.50
N ASN A 125 -2.89 -10.16 -9.96
CA ASN A 125 -1.65 -10.30 -10.71
C ASN A 125 -1.70 -9.56 -12.06
N HIS A 126 -2.79 -9.74 -12.83
CA HIS A 126 -2.92 -9.07 -14.13
C HIS A 126 -3.02 -7.55 -14.00
N ILE A 127 -3.74 -7.04 -13.00
CA ILE A 127 -3.84 -5.61 -12.73
C ILE A 127 -2.50 -5.05 -12.25
N GLN A 128 -1.82 -5.74 -11.32
CA GLN A 128 -0.55 -5.27 -10.77
C GLN A 128 0.55 -5.21 -11.83
N ILE A 129 0.61 -6.17 -12.76
CA ILE A 129 1.54 -6.13 -13.90
C ILE A 129 1.32 -4.85 -14.72
N PHE A 130 0.07 -4.53 -15.05
CA PHE A 130 -0.23 -3.34 -15.84
C PHE A 130 0.02 -2.03 -15.05
N ILE A 131 -0.30 -1.98 -13.76
CA ILE A 131 0.03 -0.84 -12.89
C ILE A 131 1.54 -0.61 -12.84
N ASN A 132 2.34 -1.68 -12.77
CA ASN A 132 3.80 -1.57 -12.81
C ASN A 132 4.30 -1.01 -14.15
N GLU A 133 3.66 -1.36 -15.28
CA GLU A 133 3.92 -0.73 -16.58
C GLU A 133 3.57 0.77 -16.58
N LEU A 134 2.41 1.15 -16.02
CA LEU A 134 2.04 2.57 -15.89
C LEU A 134 3.05 3.34 -15.02
N GLY A 135 3.50 2.75 -13.92
CA GLY A 135 4.54 3.32 -13.06
C GLY A 135 5.90 3.42 -13.75
N PHE A 136 6.22 2.52 -14.69
CA PHE A 136 7.39 2.67 -15.55
C PHE A 136 7.25 3.88 -16.49
N TYR A 137 6.09 4.09 -17.12
CA TYR A 137 5.87 5.28 -17.95
C TYR A 137 5.94 6.59 -17.14
N GLN A 138 5.41 6.60 -15.91
CA GLN A 138 5.54 7.75 -15.01
C GLN A 138 7.00 8.05 -14.65
N ARG A 139 7.80 7.01 -14.32
CA ARG A 139 9.23 7.17 -14.05
C ARG A 139 9.99 7.70 -15.25
N MET A 140 9.72 7.17 -16.45
CA MET A 140 10.31 7.69 -17.69
C MET A 140 9.95 9.16 -17.92
N LEU A 141 8.71 9.58 -17.65
CA LEU A 141 8.31 10.99 -17.75
C LEU A 141 9.08 11.87 -16.75
N ASN A 142 9.28 11.39 -15.52
CA ASN A 142 10.03 12.09 -14.48
C ASN A 142 11.52 12.22 -14.85
N GLU A 143 12.15 11.14 -15.31
CA GLU A 143 13.55 11.13 -15.77
C GLU A 143 13.74 12.08 -16.95
N VAL A 144 12.79 12.06 -17.89
CA VAL A 144 12.73 12.99 -19.01
C VAL A 144 12.66 14.45 -18.53
N LYS A 145 11.87 14.75 -17.49
CA LYS A 145 11.79 16.09 -16.91
C LYS A 145 13.16 16.54 -16.37
N THR A 146 13.91 15.62 -15.77
CA THR A 146 15.28 15.87 -15.27
C THR A 146 16.29 16.04 -16.41
N TYR A 147 16.19 15.22 -17.46
CA TYR A 147 17.08 15.23 -18.64
C TYR A 147 16.81 16.37 -19.62
N ASN A 148 15.60 16.93 -19.65
CA ASN A 148 15.29 18.11 -20.48
C ASN A 148 16.11 19.33 -20.08
N ASN A 149 16.65 19.37 -18.87
CA ASN A 149 17.61 20.42 -18.50
C ASN A 149 18.99 20.25 -19.16
N GLN A 150 19.26 19.13 -19.87
CA GLN A 150 20.60 18.75 -20.33
C GLN A 150 20.84 18.74 -21.85
N THR A 151 19.83 18.48 -22.71
CA THR A 151 20.04 18.52 -24.18
C THR A 151 18.82 18.97 -24.98
N SER A 152 19.01 19.82 -26.01
CA SER A 152 17.92 20.35 -26.86
C SER A 152 17.24 19.30 -27.76
N LYS A 153 17.89 18.15 -27.98
CA LYS A 153 17.37 17.07 -28.84
C LYS A 153 16.25 16.28 -28.16
N SER A 154 16.43 15.93 -26.89
CA SER A 154 15.41 15.21 -26.11
C SER A 154 14.14 16.05 -25.96
N ILE A 155 14.27 17.36 -25.73
CA ILE A 155 13.18 18.33 -25.68
C ILE A 155 12.30 18.24 -26.95
N LEU A 156 12.91 18.25 -28.13
CA LEU A 156 12.19 18.21 -29.42
C LEU A 156 11.54 16.86 -29.72
N GLU A 157 12.20 15.74 -29.40
CA GLU A 157 11.60 14.41 -29.54
C GLU A 157 10.35 14.23 -28.66
N LEU A 158 10.35 14.81 -27.46
CA LEU A 158 9.19 14.78 -26.56
C LEU A 158 8.08 15.72 -27.01
N TYR A 159 8.45 16.90 -27.51
CA TYR A 159 7.52 17.91 -28.00
C TYR A 159 6.73 17.41 -29.21
N THR A 160 7.41 16.66 -30.09
CA THR A 160 6.83 16.10 -31.32
C THR A 160 6.05 14.80 -31.13
N ARG A 161 6.17 14.12 -29.97
CA ARG A 161 5.34 12.94 -29.67
C ARG A 161 3.86 13.32 -29.59
N ASN A 162 3.05 12.55 -30.31
CA ASN A 162 1.59 12.71 -30.39
C ASN A 162 0.94 12.17 -29.10
N ASP A 163 0.18 13.01 -28.40
CA ASP A 163 -0.49 12.68 -27.14
C ASP A 163 -1.67 11.74 -27.34
N ASP A 164 -2.43 11.90 -28.42
CA ASP A 164 -3.55 11.01 -28.75
C ASP A 164 -3.05 9.59 -28.98
N LYS A 165 -1.93 9.44 -29.69
CA LYS A 165 -1.32 8.12 -29.90
C LYS A 165 -0.91 7.49 -28.58
N PHE A 166 -0.25 8.24 -27.70
CA PHE A 166 0.14 7.77 -26.37
C PHE A 166 -1.08 7.33 -25.54
N ASN A 167 -2.11 8.17 -25.48
CA ASN A 167 -3.33 7.89 -24.72
C ASN A 167 -4.06 6.67 -25.27
N ASN A 168 -4.19 6.57 -26.60
CA ASN A 168 -4.84 5.44 -27.26
C ASN A 168 -4.09 4.12 -27.04
N ASP A 169 -2.75 4.13 -27.08
CA ASP A 169 -1.95 2.93 -26.81
C ASP A 169 -2.19 2.41 -25.38
N ILE A 170 -2.26 3.31 -24.38
CA ILE A 170 -2.55 2.96 -22.99
C ILE A 170 -3.99 2.47 -22.81
N ILE A 171 -4.98 3.14 -23.42
CA ILE A 171 -6.39 2.74 -23.36
C ILE A 171 -6.57 1.34 -23.98
N ASN A 172 -5.94 1.10 -25.14
CA ASN A 172 -6.03 -0.18 -25.83
C ASN A 172 -5.41 -1.31 -24.99
N LYS A 173 -4.25 -1.08 -24.38
CA LYS A 173 -3.65 -2.03 -23.43
C LYS A 173 -4.54 -2.27 -22.20
N GLN A 174 -5.07 -1.21 -21.60
CA GLN A 174 -5.99 -1.33 -20.45
C GLN A 174 -7.19 -2.21 -20.81
N LYS A 175 -7.80 -1.97 -21.97
CA LYS A 175 -8.92 -2.76 -22.47
C LYS A 175 -8.54 -4.24 -22.65
N GLN A 176 -7.38 -4.52 -23.24
CA GLN A 176 -6.88 -5.89 -23.40
C GLN A 176 -6.69 -6.61 -22.05
N VAL A 177 -6.15 -5.91 -21.05
CA VAL A 177 -5.98 -6.46 -19.69
C VAL A 177 -7.34 -6.77 -19.07
N PHE A 178 -8.29 -5.84 -19.15
CA PHE A 178 -9.64 -6.02 -18.60
C PHE A 178 -10.38 -7.18 -19.28
N ASP A 179 -10.30 -7.28 -20.60
CA ASP A 179 -10.93 -8.35 -21.37
C ASP A 179 -10.27 -9.71 -21.10
N LYS A 180 -8.95 -9.74 -20.90
CA LYS A 180 -8.23 -10.95 -20.50
C LYS A 180 -8.69 -11.45 -19.12
N ILE A 181 -8.83 -10.54 -18.15
CA ILE A 181 -9.34 -10.87 -16.81
C ILE A 181 -10.76 -11.43 -16.90
N ARG A 182 -11.67 -10.74 -17.61
CA ARG A 182 -13.04 -11.22 -17.82
C ARG A 182 -13.07 -12.60 -18.46
N THR A 183 -12.25 -12.83 -19.47
CA THR A 183 -12.14 -14.11 -20.17
C THR A 183 -11.62 -15.21 -19.23
N ASN A 184 -10.61 -14.92 -18.40
CA ASN A 184 -10.08 -15.87 -17.43
C ASN A 184 -11.10 -16.23 -16.36
N LEU A 185 -11.84 -15.25 -15.84
CA LEU A 185 -12.92 -15.48 -14.88
C LEU A 185 -14.04 -16.31 -15.51
N ALA A 186 -14.45 -16.00 -16.75
CA ALA A 186 -15.46 -16.76 -17.48
C ALA A 186 -15.03 -18.22 -17.70
N LYS A 187 -13.76 -18.47 -18.06
CA LYS A 187 -13.21 -19.84 -18.19
C LYS A 187 -13.26 -20.63 -16.88
N ARG A 188 -13.25 -19.95 -15.73
CA ARG A 188 -13.37 -20.55 -14.39
C ARG A 188 -14.83 -20.69 -13.93
N GLY A 189 -15.80 -20.41 -14.79
CA GLY A 189 -17.23 -20.46 -14.45
C GLY A 189 -17.74 -19.22 -13.72
N LEU A 190 -16.90 -18.20 -13.54
CA LEU A 190 -17.26 -16.91 -12.94
C LEU A 190 -17.65 -15.89 -14.02
N ASP A 191 -18.45 -16.33 -14.99
CA ASP A 191 -19.02 -15.44 -16.02
C ASP A 191 -20.28 -14.78 -15.46
N PHE A 192 -20.10 -13.61 -14.85
CA PHE A 192 -21.18 -12.90 -14.16
C PHE A 192 -22.33 -12.52 -15.10
N GLN A 193 -22.07 -12.12 -16.36
CA GLN A 193 -23.13 -11.75 -17.31
C GLN A 193 -23.97 -12.96 -17.71
N LYS A 194 -23.31 -14.06 -18.05
CA LYS A 194 -24.00 -15.30 -18.40
C LYS A 194 -24.69 -15.92 -17.19
N MET A 195 -24.15 -15.73 -15.98
CA MET A 195 -24.78 -16.20 -14.75
C MET A 195 -26.00 -15.36 -14.37
N PHE A 196 -25.95 -14.02 -14.43
CA PHE A 196 -27.14 -13.21 -14.17
C PHE A 196 -28.24 -13.49 -15.18
N ALA A 197 -27.90 -13.64 -16.47
CA ALA A 197 -28.85 -14.09 -17.48
C ALA A 197 -29.43 -15.48 -17.16
N ASN A 198 -28.60 -16.45 -16.76
CA ASN A 198 -29.06 -17.78 -16.35
C ASN A 198 -29.86 -17.77 -15.04
N GLN A 199 -29.56 -16.88 -14.08
CA GLN A 199 -30.31 -16.75 -12.84
C GLN A 199 -31.64 -16.06 -13.08
N GLU A 200 -31.67 -15.03 -13.92
CA GLU A 200 -32.89 -14.37 -14.38
C GLU A 200 -33.76 -15.36 -15.14
N GLU A 201 -33.17 -16.20 -16.02
CA GLU A 201 -33.89 -17.30 -16.68
C GLU A 201 -34.39 -18.35 -15.67
N LYS A 202 -33.58 -18.74 -14.67
CA LYS A 202 -34.02 -19.66 -13.61
C LYS A 202 -35.11 -19.07 -12.72
N ILE A 203 -35.06 -17.78 -12.42
CA ILE A 203 -36.10 -17.04 -11.70
C ILE A 203 -37.34 -17.00 -12.57
N HIS A 204 -37.22 -16.73 -13.86
CA HIS A 204 -38.35 -16.73 -14.79
C HIS A 204 -38.96 -18.13 -14.98
N GLN A 205 -38.13 -19.19 -14.96
CA GLN A 205 -38.58 -20.59 -14.94
C GLN A 205 -39.21 -20.97 -13.59
N ALA A 206 -38.69 -20.45 -12.48
CA ALA A 206 -39.25 -20.65 -11.14
C ALA A 206 -40.58 -19.89 -10.98
N ASP A 207 -40.69 -18.70 -11.57
CA ASP A 207 -41.89 -17.88 -11.64
C ASP A 207 -42.93 -18.50 -12.58
N GLU A 208 -42.51 -19.09 -13.70
CA GLU A 208 -43.36 -19.96 -14.51
C GLU A 208 -43.81 -21.22 -13.76
N ARG A 209 -42.92 -21.84 -12.98
CA ARG A 209 -43.27 -23.02 -12.15
C ARG A 209 -44.22 -22.61 -11.03
N LEU A 210 -44.02 -21.45 -10.43
CA LEU A 210 -44.91 -20.84 -9.44
C LEU A 210 -46.25 -20.51 -10.07
N LYS A 211 -46.32 -19.92 -11.26
CA LYS A 211 -47.58 -19.73 -12.01
C LYS A 211 -48.25 -21.06 -12.40
N LYS A 212 -47.47 -22.10 -12.68
CA LYS A 212 -47.94 -23.48 -12.90
C LYS A 212 -48.39 -24.16 -11.58
N LEU A 213 -47.95 -23.67 -10.42
CA LEU A 213 -48.32 -24.13 -9.08
C LEU A 213 -49.48 -23.32 -8.47
N GLU A 214 -49.60 -22.04 -8.80
CA GLU A 214 -50.74 -21.15 -8.52
C GLU A 214 -52.01 -21.63 -9.25
N ASN A 215 -51.85 -22.50 -10.24
CA ASN A 215 -52.93 -23.30 -10.80
C ASN A 215 -52.66 -24.80 -10.55
N PRO A 216 -52.88 -25.31 -9.31
CA PRO A 216 -52.47 -26.65 -8.89
C PRO A 216 -53.24 -27.78 -9.60
N TYR A 217 -54.24 -27.44 -10.41
CA TYR A 217 -55.15 -28.39 -11.04
C TYR A 217 -54.63 -29.04 -12.33
N ALA A 218 -53.53 -28.57 -12.94
CA ALA A 218 -53.19 -28.98 -14.30
C ALA A 218 -52.09 -30.07 -14.46
N SER A 219 -51.04 -30.12 -13.62
CA SER A 219 -49.77 -30.77 -14.06
C SER A 219 -49.15 -31.86 -13.18
N SER A 220 -49.58 -32.07 -11.93
CA SER A 220 -48.98 -33.10 -11.08
C SER A 220 -49.57 -34.49 -11.34
N LYS A 221 -48.77 -35.41 -11.92
CA LYS A 221 -49.16 -36.83 -12.08
C LYS A 221 -49.51 -37.47 -10.75
N ILE A 222 -48.80 -37.11 -9.68
CA ILE A 222 -49.04 -37.60 -8.32
C ILE A 222 -50.37 -37.08 -7.79
N PHE A 223 -50.77 -35.85 -8.15
CA PHE A 223 -52.08 -35.30 -7.78
C PHE A 223 -53.22 -35.86 -8.63
N LYS A 224 -52.96 -36.22 -9.90
CA LYS A 224 -53.91 -37.00 -10.71
C LYS A 224 -54.09 -38.40 -10.15
N TYR A 225 -53.02 -39.07 -9.75
CA TYR A 225 -53.11 -40.39 -9.12
C TYR A 225 -53.69 -40.32 -7.71
N SER A 226 -53.35 -39.31 -6.91
CA SER A 226 -53.98 -39.11 -5.60
C SER A 226 -55.44 -38.73 -5.77
N ALA A 227 -55.82 -37.85 -6.70
CA ALA A 227 -57.22 -37.56 -6.97
C ALA A 227 -57.99 -38.78 -7.47
N ILE A 228 -57.39 -39.62 -8.34
CA ILE A 228 -57.99 -40.89 -8.79
C ILE A 228 -58.08 -41.89 -7.62
N ILE A 229 -57.07 -41.99 -6.76
CA ILE A 229 -57.08 -42.85 -5.56
C ILE A 229 -58.11 -42.33 -4.55
N THR A 230 -58.21 -41.04 -4.32
CA THR A 230 -59.21 -40.42 -3.44
C THR A 230 -60.61 -40.57 -4.04
N MET A 231 -60.78 -40.49 -5.36
CA MET A 231 -62.06 -40.76 -6.03
C MET A 231 -62.41 -42.25 -5.95
N LEU A 232 -61.44 -43.16 -6.12
CA LEU A 232 -61.63 -44.61 -5.96
C LEU A 232 -61.91 -44.98 -4.50
N ILE A 233 -61.30 -44.29 -3.53
CA ILE A 233 -61.59 -44.43 -2.09
C ILE A 233 -62.98 -43.88 -1.79
N LEU A 234 -63.40 -42.76 -2.38
CA LEU A 234 -64.76 -42.22 -2.22
C LEU A 234 -65.81 -43.13 -2.86
N ILE A 235 -65.56 -43.69 -4.04
CA ILE A 235 -66.43 -44.69 -4.70
C ILE A 235 -66.44 -46.00 -3.90
N SER A 236 -65.29 -46.44 -3.39
CA SER A 236 -65.18 -47.61 -2.50
C SER A 236 -65.88 -47.38 -1.16
N ASN A 237 -65.85 -46.16 -0.62
CA ASN A 237 -66.59 -45.79 0.59
C ASN A 237 -68.09 -45.75 0.31
N GLN A 238 -68.52 -45.29 -0.87
CA GLN A 238 -69.93 -45.38 -1.26
C GLN A 238 -70.42 -46.83 -1.41
N PHE A 239 -69.54 -47.77 -1.79
CA PHE A 239 -69.87 -49.19 -1.77
C PHE A 239 -69.86 -49.80 -0.34
N SER A 240 -69.01 -49.30 0.57
CA SER A 240 -69.04 -49.70 1.98
C SER A 240 -70.23 -49.13 2.76
N ILE A 241 -70.85 -48.03 2.30
CA ILE A 241 -72.09 -47.45 2.85
C ILE A 241 -73.29 -48.41 2.77
N LEU A 242 -73.22 -49.48 1.96
CA LEU A 242 -74.25 -50.52 1.91
C LEU A 242 -74.18 -51.53 3.07
N THR A 243 -73.14 -51.51 3.90
CA THR A 243 -73.00 -52.47 5.01
C THR A 243 -72.52 -51.81 6.31
N SER A 244 -73.45 -51.80 7.27
CA SER A 244 -73.28 -51.61 8.72
C SER A 244 -73.62 -50.22 9.30
N LYS A 245 -74.59 -50.22 10.21
CA LYS A 245 -75.16 -49.05 10.92
C LYS A 245 -74.23 -48.40 11.95
N ASN A 246 -72.96 -48.80 12.07
CA ASN A 246 -72.04 -48.31 13.10
C ASN A 246 -70.88 -47.42 12.59
N GLN A 247 -70.79 -47.13 11.29
CA GLN A 247 -69.66 -46.37 10.72
C GLN A 247 -69.75 -44.84 10.86
N THR A 248 -70.95 -44.25 10.99
CA THR A 248 -71.09 -42.78 11.11
C THR A 248 -70.47 -42.22 12.39
N GLN A 249 -70.50 -42.98 13.50
CA GLN A 249 -69.84 -42.55 14.75
C GLN A 249 -68.30 -42.65 14.68
N ILE A 250 -67.77 -43.59 13.90
CA ILE A 250 -66.32 -43.78 13.73
C ILE A 250 -65.77 -42.71 12.79
N GLN A 251 -66.43 -42.46 11.66
CA GLN A 251 -66.04 -41.42 10.71
C GLN A 251 -66.11 -40.01 11.31
N MET A 252 -67.13 -39.73 12.14
CA MET A 252 -67.23 -38.43 12.80
C MET A 252 -66.09 -38.23 13.81
N LYS A 253 -65.69 -39.28 14.54
CA LYS A 253 -64.54 -39.23 15.45
C LYS A 253 -63.21 -39.08 14.71
N GLU A 254 -63.00 -39.79 13.61
CA GLU A 254 -61.78 -39.66 12.80
C GLU A 254 -61.67 -38.28 12.14
N THR A 255 -62.78 -37.72 11.67
CA THR A 255 -62.79 -36.38 11.07
C THR A 255 -62.48 -35.30 12.13
N ILE A 256 -63.05 -35.41 13.33
CA ILE A 256 -62.76 -34.51 14.46
C ILE A 256 -61.29 -34.63 14.88
N LEU A 257 -60.72 -35.85 14.88
CA LEU A 257 -59.31 -36.07 15.22
C LEU A 257 -58.37 -35.45 14.18
N ILE A 258 -58.63 -35.67 12.90
CA ILE A 258 -57.83 -35.09 11.79
C ILE A 258 -57.93 -33.56 11.79
N GLU A 259 -59.11 -33.00 12.06
CA GLU A 259 -59.30 -31.56 12.15
C GLU A 259 -58.59 -30.96 13.37
N SER A 260 -58.59 -31.66 14.50
CA SER A 260 -57.81 -31.31 15.68
C SER A 260 -56.30 -31.30 15.38
N ASP A 261 -55.78 -32.35 14.75
CA ASP A 261 -54.35 -32.46 14.41
C ASP A 261 -53.95 -31.40 13.37
N MET A 262 -54.81 -31.11 12.40
CA MET A 262 -54.58 -30.02 11.43
C MET A 262 -54.56 -28.64 12.09
N ASN A 263 -55.44 -28.40 13.06
CA ASN A 263 -55.46 -27.13 13.79
C ASN A 263 -54.23 -26.99 14.69
N GLN A 264 -53.81 -28.06 15.35
CA GLN A 264 -52.58 -28.08 16.15
C GLN A 264 -51.33 -27.86 15.28
N MET A 265 -51.25 -28.46 14.10
CA MET A 265 -50.13 -28.20 13.17
C MET A 265 -50.12 -26.77 12.64
N LYS A 266 -51.29 -26.17 12.38
CA LYS A 266 -51.38 -24.76 11.97
C LYS A 266 -50.92 -23.82 13.07
N GLU A 267 -51.30 -24.10 14.31
CA GLU A 267 -50.89 -23.33 15.49
C GLU A 267 -49.38 -23.44 15.70
N GLN A 268 -48.82 -24.65 15.67
CA GLN A 268 -47.37 -24.87 15.76
C GLN A 268 -46.59 -24.18 14.62
N LEU A 269 -47.12 -24.17 13.40
CA LEU A 269 -46.48 -23.48 12.28
C LEU A 269 -46.53 -21.96 12.44
N ALA A 270 -47.64 -21.41 12.95
CA ALA A 270 -47.77 -19.99 13.23
C ALA A 270 -46.82 -19.55 14.36
N ASP A 271 -46.73 -20.33 15.43
CA ASP A 271 -45.80 -20.09 16.54
C ASP A 271 -44.34 -20.13 16.06
N PHE A 272 -43.99 -21.12 15.25
CA PHE A 272 -42.64 -21.24 14.67
C PHE A 272 -42.31 -20.06 13.73
N GLN A 273 -43.27 -19.60 12.92
CA GLN A 273 -43.07 -18.43 12.07
C GLN A 273 -42.88 -17.16 12.90
N GLN A 274 -43.68 -16.98 13.95
CA GLN A 274 -43.59 -15.83 14.84
C GLN A 274 -42.27 -15.81 15.61
N GLU A 275 -41.82 -16.94 16.14
CA GLU A 275 -40.53 -17.07 16.82
C GLU A 275 -39.36 -16.72 15.89
N ASN A 276 -39.40 -17.18 14.64
CA ASN A 276 -38.36 -16.85 13.66
C ASN A 276 -38.35 -15.37 13.29
N ILE A 277 -39.52 -14.73 13.15
CA ILE A 277 -39.60 -13.28 12.90
C ILE A 277 -38.96 -12.51 14.06
N ILE A 278 -39.25 -12.88 15.31
CA ILE A 278 -38.65 -12.26 16.50
C ILE A 278 -37.12 -12.41 16.49
N LYS A 279 -36.61 -13.61 16.24
CA LYS A 279 -35.15 -13.86 16.17
C LYS A 279 -34.48 -13.08 15.04
N ILE A 280 -35.12 -12.96 13.88
CA ILE A 280 -34.58 -12.15 12.76
C ILE A 280 -34.53 -10.68 13.15
N GLU A 281 -35.57 -10.16 13.81
CA GLU A 281 -35.61 -8.77 14.28
C GLU A 281 -34.53 -8.51 15.36
N GLU A 282 -34.32 -9.43 16.29
CA GLU A 282 -33.25 -9.35 17.30
C GLU A 282 -31.85 -9.34 16.69
N ILE A 283 -31.58 -10.23 15.71
CA ILE A 283 -30.30 -10.27 15.00
C ILE A 283 -30.08 -8.96 14.26
N LYS A 284 -31.11 -8.47 13.55
CA LYS A 284 -31.05 -7.20 12.81
C LYS A 284 -30.75 -6.02 13.75
N ASN A 285 -31.48 -5.89 14.85
CA ASN A 285 -31.26 -4.82 15.84
C ASN A 285 -29.87 -4.89 16.46
N THR A 286 -29.35 -6.10 16.72
CA THR A 286 -28.00 -6.31 17.24
C THR A 286 -26.93 -5.90 16.23
N MET A 287 -27.12 -6.23 14.95
CA MET A 287 -26.20 -5.82 13.88
C MET A 287 -26.25 -4.31 13.66
N ASP A 288 -27.43 -3.70 13.63
CA ASP A 288 -27.59 -2.26 13.45
C ASP A 288 -26.92 -1.49 14.60
N SER A 289 -27.08 -1.95 15.85
CA SER A 289 -26.41 -1.36 17.01
C SER A 289 -24.87 -1.45 16.91
N LYS A 290 -24.32 -2.60 16.47
CA LYS A 290 -22.88 -2.77 16.26
C LYS A 290 -22.36 -1.91 15.10
N LEU A 291 -23.12 -1.81 14.02
CA LEU A 291 -22.74 -0.98 12.87
C LEU A 291 -22.70 0.50 13.24
N ILE A 292 -23.67 0.97 14.02
CA ILE A 292 -23.71 2.36 14.51
C ILE A 292 -22.49 2.65 15.39
N SER A 293 -22.15 1.76 16.32
CA SER A 293 -20.99 1.97 17.21
C SER A 293 -19.66 1.96 16.45
N GLU A 294 -19.50 1.12 15.43
CA GLU A 294 -18.32 1.14 14.55
C GLU A 294 -18.23 2.43 13.72
N ILE A 295 -19.36 2.92 13.20
CA ILE A 295 -19.40 4.20 12.47
C ILE A 295 -19.01 5.38 13.39
N GLU A 296 -19.48 5.39 14.63
CA GLU A 296 -19.12 6.42 15.61
C GLU A 296 -17.64 6.36 15.98
N TYR A 297 -17.10 5.17 16.20
CA TYR A 297 -15.68 4.95 16.42
C TYR A 297 -14.83 5.48 15.25
N LEU A 298 -15.20 5.16 14.01
CA LEU A 298 -14.50 5.63 12.81
C LEU A 298 -14.57 7.16 12.64
N LYS A 299 -15.66 7.81 13.07
CA LYS A 299 -15.76 9.27 13.08
C LYS A 299 -14.81 9.89 14.09
N LEU A 300 -14.77 9.36 15.32
CA LEU A 300 -13.85 9.80 16.38
C LEU A 300 -12.39 9.62 15.96
N TYR A 301 -12.05 8.46 15.40
CA TYR A 301 -10.71 8.18 14.90
C TYR A 301 -10.27 9.14 13.78
N ASN A 302 -11.15 9.41 12.81
CA ASN A 302 -10.88 10.40 11.76
C ASN A 302 -10.72 11.82 12.30
N GLN A 303 -11.42 12.19 13.37
CA GLN A 303 -11.22 13.48 14.03
C GLN A 303 -9.84 13.56 14.70
N GLN A 304 -9.41 12.49 15.37
CA GLN A 304 -8.08 12.43 15.98
C GLN A 304 -6.96 12.54 14.95
N LEU A 305 -7.06 11.82 13.83
CA LEU A 305 -6.09 11.92 12.72
C LEU A 305 -5.99 13.34 12.16
N LYS A 306 -7.11 14.06 12.06
CA LYS A 306 -7.10 15.47 11.60
C LYS A 306 -6.35 16.36 12.59
N VAL A 307 -6.51 16.15 13.89
CA VAL A 307 -5.79 16.91 14.93
C VAL A 307 -4.29 16.63 14.84
N GLU A 308 -3.89 15.37 14.77
CA GLU A 308 -2.48 14.97 14.65
C GLU A 308 -1.83 15.54 13.37
N MET A 309 -2.56 15.54 12.25
CA MET A 309 -2.09 16.13 11.00
C MET A 309 -1.88 17.65 11.11
N ILE A 310 -2.79 18.37 11.78
CA ILE A 310 -2.65 19.82 12.03
C ILE A 310 -1.42 20.09 12.91
N GLU A 311 -1.19 19.26 13.93
CA GLU A 311 -0.06 19.41 14.85
C GLU A 311 1.28 19.16 14.14
N LEU A 312 1.35 18.13 13.29
CA LEU A 312 2.51 17.87 12.42
C LEU A 312 2.79 19.03 11.46
N GLN A 313 1.76 19.58 10.82
CA GLN A 313 1.91 20.74 9.94
C GLN A 313 2.44 21.96 10.70
N LYS A 314 2.00 22.17 11.94
CA LYS A 314 2.50 23.24 12.80
C LYS A 314 3.98 23.03 13.14
N GLN A 315 4.36 21.83 13.57
CA GLN A 315 5.76 21.50 13.85
C GLN A 315 6.67 21.71 12.63
N PHE A 316 6.20 21.33 11.44
CA PHE A 316 6.96 21.52 10.20
C PHE A 316 7.16 23.01 9.87
N LYS A 317 6.11 23.81 10.07
CA LYS A 317 6.16 25.27 9.88
C LYS A 317 7.14 25.94 10.86
N ASP A 318 7.11 25.53 12.12
CA ASP A 318 8.00 26.05 13.16
C ASP A 318 9.47 25.67 12.87
N MET A 319 9.72 24.43 12.41
CA MET A 319 11.05 23.99 11.98
C MET A 319 11.56 24.79 10.77
N THR A 320 10.69 25.05 9.79
CA THR A 320 11.04 25.86 8.61
C THR A 320 11.37 27.31 9.00
N LEU A 321 10.63 27.88 9.95
CA LEU A 321 10.91 29.20 10.51
C LEU A 321 12.29 29.25 11.17
N LEU A 322 12.60 28.24 12.00
CA LEU A 322 13.89 28.13 12.68
C LEU A 322 15.04 28.03 11.68
N GLN A 323 14.89 27.19 10.64
CA GLN A 323 15.87 27.07 9.57
C GLN A 323 16.11 28.39 8.84
N ASN A 324 15.05 29.12 8.49
CA ASN A 324 15.18 30.42 7.84
C ASN A 324 15.85 31.47 8.73
N GLN A 325 15.58 31.45 10.04
CA GLN A 325 16.29 32.29 11.01
C GLN A 325 17.78 31.93 11.05
N THR A 326 18.13 30.65 11.12
CA THR A 326 19.53 30.19 11.09
C THR A 326 20.24 30.61 9.81
N ILE A 327 19.60 30.44 8.65
CA ILE A 327 20.14 30.87 7.35
C ILE A 327 20.39 32.38 7.35
N THR A 328 19.46 33.17 7.90
CA THR A 328 19.58 34.63 7.96
C THR A 328 20.76 35.05 8.85
N ILE A 329 20.91 34.45 10.03
CA ILE A 329 22.03 34.70 10.95
C ILE A 329 23.35 34.36 10.27
N LEU A 330 23.47 33.17 9.68
CA LEU A 330 24.68 32.75 8.98
C LEU A 330 25.01 33.65 7.79
N SER A 331 24.01 34.10 7.03
CA SER A 331 24.20 35.03 5.92
C SER A 331 24.72 36.39 6.39
N GLN A 332 24.22 36.88 7.53
CA GLN A 332 24.68 38.13 8.13
C GLN A 332 26.12 38.02 8.65
N GLU A 333 26.47 36.91 9.30
CA GLU A 333 27.84 36.64 9.76
C GLU A 333 28.82 36.61 8.58
N LEU A 334 28.43 35.96 7.48
CA LEU A 334 29.23 35.87 6.26
C LEU A 334 29.43 37.24 5.61
N TYR A 335 28.38 38.09 5.61
CA TYR A 335 28.48 39.47 5.14
C TYR A 335 29.45 40.30 5.99
N ASN A 336 29.33 40.22 7.32
CA ASN A 336 30.22 40.94 8.24
C ASN A 336 31.68 40.50 8.08
N LEU A 337 31.92 39.20 7.88
CA LEU A 337 33.25 38.65 7.57
C LEU A 337 33.79 39.21 6.26
N LYS A 338 32.97 39.29 5.22
CA LYS A 338 33.34 39.85 3.92
C LYS A 338 33.71 41.33 4.02
N GLU A 339 32.96 42.10 4.82
CA GLU A 339 33.24 43.51 5.09
C GLU A 339 34.56 43.68 5.85
N TYR A 340 34.79 42.87 6.89
CA TYR A 340 36.05 42.87 7.65
C TYR A 340 37.26 42.57 6.76
N VAL A 341 37.13 41.61 5.86
CA VAL A 341 38.18 41.29 4.86
C VAL A 341 38.40 42.47 3.91
N SER A 342 37.34 43.14 3.45
CA SER A 342 37.45 44.32 2.59
C SER A 342 38.12 45.51 3.28
N ILE A 343 37.81 45.76 4.55
CA ILE A 343 38.44 46.82 5.35
C ILE A 343 39.93 46.48 5.54
N SER A 344 40.25 45.24 5.87
CA SER A 344 41.63 44.76 6.01
C SER A 344 42.43 44.95 4.71
N LEU A 345 41.82 44.64 3.57
CA LEU A 345 42.41 44.86 2.23
C LEU A 345 42.66 46.35 1.94
N ASN A 346 41.72 47.23 2.29
CA ASN A 346 41.88 48.68 2.11
C ASN A 346 42.94 49.29 3.04
N GLN A 347 43.11 48.74 4.25
CA GLN A 347 44.19 49.14 5.15
C GLN A 347 45.57 48.73 4.61
N ILE A 348 45.66 47.57 3.97
CA ILE A 348 46.88 47.12 3.27
C ILE A 348 47.19 48.04 2.08
N SER A 349 46.18 48.44 1.28
CA SER A 349 46.41 49.36 0.16
C SER A 349 46.83 50.77 0.60
N ASN A 350 46.34 51.24 1.75
CA ASN A 350 46.75 52.52 2.34
C ASN A 350 48.16 52.49 2.94
N PHE A 351 48.64 51.33 3.40
CA PHE A 351 50.03 51.17 3.83
C PHE A 351 51.01 51.29 2.64
N ASN A 352 50.62 50.78 1.47
CA ASN A 352 51.41 50.87 0.24
C ASN A 352 51.47 52.30 -0.36
N SER A 353 50.45 53.14 -0.13
CA SER A 353 50.45 54.54 -0.58
C SER A 353 51.21 55.50 0.36
N VAL A 354 51.40 55.14 1.63
CA VAL A 354 52.20 55.94 2.59
C VAL A 354 53.71 55.75 2.41
N GLN A 355 54.16 54.61 1.88
CA GLN A 355 55.58 54.39 1.54
C GLN A 355 56.03 55.07 0.24
N THR A 356 55.13 55.66 -0.54
CA THR A 356 55.48 56.30 -1.83
C THR A 356 55.86 57.78 -1.73
N ILE A 357 55.81 58.40 -0.54
CA ILE A 357 56.13 59.83 -0.36
C ILE A 357 57.55 60.06 0.18
N ASN A 358 58.24 59.03 0.68
CA ASN A 358 59.60 59.19 1.17
C ASN A 358 60.55 58.18 0.52
N GLN A 359 61.41 58.73 -0.36
CA GLN A 359 62.75 58.31 -0.78
C GLN A 359 62.91 58.11 -2.29
N ASN A 360 63.43 59.19 -2.88
CA ASN A 360 64.31 59.15 -4.03
C ASN A 360 65.51 58.22 -3.78
N SER A 361 66.05 57.72 -4.89
CA SER A 361 67.34 57.04 -5.10
C SER A 361 67.51 55.61 -4.58
N GLN A 362 67.61 54.72 -5.58
CA GLN A 362 68.46 53.53 -5.62
C GLN A 362 68.24 52.48 -4.53
N GLN A 363 67.20 51.66 -4.67
CA GLN A 363 67.31 50.22 -4.43
C GLN A 363 66.11 49.51 -5.06
N LYS A 364 66.35 48.95 -6.25
CA LYS A 364 65.43 48.03 -6.90
C LYS A 364 65.70 46.65 -6.30
N VAL A 365 64.63 46.07 -5.75
CA VAL A 365 64.46 44.65 -5.39
C VAL A 365 65.22 44.21 -4.13
N ILE A 366 64.46 43.91 -3.06
CA ILE A 366 64.56 42.66 -2.28
C ILE A 366 63.44 42.53 -1.23
N ILE A 367 62.73 43.61 -0.84
CA ILE A 367 61.77 43.50 0.29
C ILE A 367 60.34 43.08 -0.12
N SER A 368 59.93 43.12 -1.39
CA SER A 368 58.54 42.87 -1.82
C SER A 368 58.16 41.40 -2.09
N SER A 369 58.94 40.41 -1.62
CA SER A 369 58.66 38.97 -1.92
C SER A 369 58.31 38.11 -0.71
N GLN A 370 58.49 38.62 0.51
CA GLN A 370 58.10 37.89 1.72
C GLN A 370 56.64 38.16 2.11
N ASP A 371 56.15 39.40 2.06
CA ASP A 371 54.78 39.71 2.47
C ASP A 371 53.71 39.21 1.47
N ASP A 372 53.95 39.30 0.16
CA ASP A 372 53.04 38.76 -0.86
C ASP A 372 52.93 37.23 -0.78
N ASN A 373 54.04 36.53 -0.49
CA ASN A 373 53.99 35.09 -0.24
C ASN A 373 53.20 34.76 1.04
N THR A 374 53.25 35.60 2.07
CA THR A 374 52.47 35.39 3.31
C THR A 374 50.99 35.64 3.10
N ILE A 375 50.62 36.58 2.22
CA ILE A 375 49.22 36.86 1.85
C ILE A 375 48.67 35.77 0.93
N ILE A 376 49.43 35.32 -0.05
CA ILE A 376 49.08 34.18 -0.91
C ILE A 376 48.93 32.91 -0.07
N LEU A 377 49.86 32.62 0.84
CA LEU A 377 49.74 31.51 1.79
C LEU A 377 48.51 31.63 2.71
N LYS A 378 48.10 32.85 3.08
CA LYS A 378 46.87 33.05 3.87
C LYS A 378 45.61 32.87 3.02
N LEU A 379 45.62 33.28 1.75
CA LEU A 379 44.52 33.06 0.79
C LEU A 379 44.38 31.59 0.43
N ASP A 380 45.47 30.91 0.14
CA ASP A 380 45.50 29.46 -0.11
C ASP A 380 44.97 28.70 1.12
N LYS A 381 45.32 29.15 2.32
CA LYS A 381 44.81 28.58 3.57
C LYS A 381 43.32 28.89 3.81
N VAL A 382 42.81 30.01 3.31
CA VAL A 382 41.38 30.33 3.33
C VAL A 382 40.63 29.46 2.33
N ASP A 383 41.16 29.25 1.13
CA ASP A 383 40.58 28.33 0.14
C ASP A 383 40.63 26.87 0.62
N GLU A 384 41.70 26.44 1.28
CA GLU A 384 41.76 25.14 1.97
C GLU A 384 40.68 25.04 3.04
N ASN A 385 40.51 26.05 3.89
CA ASN A 385 39.46 26.06 4.91
C ASN A 385 38.05 26.05 4.30
N ILE A 386 37.82 26.77 3.19
CA ILE A 386 36.53 26.79 2.48
C ILE A 386 36.25 25.41 1.88
N ASN A 387 37.26 24.77 1.29
CA ASN A 387 37.15 23.42 0.75
C ASN A 387 36.91 22.39 1.86
N GLU A 388 37.57 22.53 3.01
CA GLU A 388 37.33 21.68 4.18
C GLU A 388 35.90 21.84 4.71
N VAL A 389 35.41 23.08 4.85
CA VAL A 389 34.04 23.38 5.28
C VAL A 389 33.02 22.82 4.28
N ASN A 390 33.24 22.99 2.98
CA ASN A 390 32.39 22.42 1.94
C ASN A 390 32.41 20.89 1.98
N SER A 391 33.56 20.26 2.25
CA SER A 391 33.65 18.81 2.39
C SER A 391 32.86 18.32 3.62
N ARG A 392 32.96 19.03 4.75
CA ARG A 392 32.19 18.73 5.97
C ARG A 392 30.70 18.91 5.72
N LEU A 393 30.29 19.99 5.05
CA LEU A 393 28.89 20.22 4.69
C LEU A 393 28.35 19.11 3.79
N ASN A 394 29.11 18.71 2.77
CA ASN A 394 28.71 17.62 1.87
C ASN A 394 28.62 16.28 2.62
N ASN A 395 29.55 15.98 3.52
CA ASN A 395 29.48 14.79 4.38
C ASN A 395 28.24 14.84 5.28
N THR A 396 27.94 15.97 5.93
CA THR A 396 26.74 16.12 6.76
C THR A 396 25.46 15.97 5.92
N ILE A 397 25.44 16.49 4.69
CA ILE A 397 24.30 16.34 3.77
C ILE A 397 24.12 14.87 3.38
N GLU A 398 25.20 14.15 3.07
CA GLU A 398 25.12 12.71 2.78
C GLU A 398 24.71 11.89 3.99
N GLU A 399 25.25 12.16 5.19
CA GLU A 399 24.80 11.53 6.44
C GLU A 399 23.31 11.81 6.72
N MET A 400 22.83 13.03 6.46
CA MET A 400 21.41 13.37 6.59
C MET A 400 20.55 12.66 5.54
N LYS A 401 21.02 12.53 4.29
CA LYS A 401 20.31 11.75 3.26
C LYS A 401 20.26 10.28 3.64
N GLU A 402 21.37 9.68 4.05
CA GLU A 402 21.42 8.29 4.51
C GLU A 402 20.50 8.08 5.71
N TYR A 403 20.47 9.02 6.67
CA TYR A 403 19.55 8.98 7.80
C TYR A 403 18.08 9.10 7.36
N VAL A 404 17.76 10.02 6.45
CA VAL A 404 16.39 10.20 5.93
C VAL A 404 15.96 8.99 5.11
N ASP A 405 16.81 8.48 4.23
CA ASP A 405 16.55 7.27 3.43
C ASP A 405 16.43 6.03 4.32
N TYR A 406 17.26 5.90 5.36
CA TYR A 406 17.12 4.88 6.39
C TYR A 406 15.79 5.02 7.13
N ARG A 407 15.37 6.23 7.52
CA ARG A 407 14.08 6.47 8.19
C ARG A 407 12.88 6.25 7.27
N ILE A 408 12.98 6.58 5.98
CA ILE A 408 11.97 6.29 4.97
C ILE A 408 11.89 4.79 4.72
N LEU A 409 13.02 4.09 4.63
CA LEU A 409 13.10 2.64 4.51
C LEU A 409 12.52 1.96 5.75
N LEU A 410 12.88 2.42 6.95
CA LEU A 410 12.28 1.99 8.22
C LEU A 410 10.78 2.23 8.17
N ASN A 411 10.29 3.42 7.84
CA ASN A 411 8.85 3.74 7.80
C ASN A 411 8.08 2.94 6.74
N LYS A 412 8.70 2.67 5.59
CA LYS A 412 8.16 1.82 4.52
C LYS A 412 8.17 0.34 4.92
N GLN A 413 9.13 -0.07 5.74
CA GLN A 413 9.15 -1.36 6.42
C GLN A 413 8.11 -1.39 7.55
N TYR A 414 7.92 -0.36 8.37
CA TYR A 414 6.94 -0.27 9.46
C TYR A 414 5.49 -0.33 8.96
N PHE A 415 5.17 0.37 7.87
CA PHE A 415 3.83 0.34 7.26
C PHE A 415 3.52 -1.02 6.61
N ASN A 416 4.55 -1.83 6.29
CA ASN A 416 4.38 -3.20 5.79
C ASN A 416 4.72 -4.29 6.83
N ALA A 417 5.34 -3.96 7.97
CA ALA A 417 5.84 -4.90 8.97
C ALA A 417 4.68 -5.65 9.63
N GLN A 418 3.55 -4.97 9.83
CA GLN A 418 2.29 -5.59 10.26
C GLN A 418 1.87 -6.74 9.32
N ARG A 419 2.12 -6.60 8.00
CA ARG A 419 1.78 -7.60 6.99
C ARG A 419 2.86 -8.69 6.85
N TYR A 420 4.13 -8.37 7.09
CA TYR A 420 5.25 -9.32 7.03
C TYR A 420 5.39 -10.18 8.30
N LEU A 421 4.98 -9.65 9.45
CA LEU A 421 4.98 -10.38 10.72
C LEU A 421 3.84 -11.40 10.79
N LEU A 422 2.74 -11.15 10.08
CA LEU A 422 1.57 -12.01 10.14
C LEU A 422 1.90 -13.43 9.65
N GLY A 423 1.74 -14.40 10.54
CA GLY A 423 2.02 -15.80 10.25
C GLY A 423 3.50 -16.18 10.31
N SER A 424 4.37 -15.34 10.90
CA SER A 424 5.80 -15.61 11.00
C SER A 424 6.25 -15.99 12.42
N ILE A 425 7.35 -16.75 12.48
CA ILE A 425 8.10 -17.03 13.71
C ILE A 425 9.47 -16.39 13.57
N GLU A 426 9.78 -15.43 14.45
CA GLU A 426 10.99 -14.62 14.43
C GLU A 426 11.92 -14.96 15.60
N LEU A 427 13.21 -14.99 15.31
CA LEU A 427 14.29 -15.17 16.28
C LEU A 427 15.03 -13.85 16.45
N ASP A 428 15.38 -13.51 17.69
CA ASP A 428 16.14 -12.29 18.01
C ASP A 428 15.55 -11.01 17.38
N TYR A 429 14.24 -10.79 17.54
CA TYR A 429 13.52 -9.70 16.88
C TYR A 429 13.56 -8.39 17.70
N PRO A 430 13.98 -7.24 17.14
CA PRO A 430 14.06 -5.99 17.89
C PRO A 430 12.67 -5.43 18.26
N ILE A 431 12.45 -5.17 19.55
CA ILE A 431 11.15 -4.64 20.06
C ILE A 431 10.86 -3.24 19.52
N VAL A 432 11.88 -2.44 19.21
CA VAL A 432 11.72 -1.11 18.58
C VAL A 432 11.00 -1.18 17.22
N LEU A 433 11.00 -2.36 16.58
CA LEU A 433 10.27 -2.58 15.33
C LEU A 433 8.78 -2.85 15.53
N LEU A 434 8.33 -3.05 16.78
CA LEU A 434 6.91 -3.18 17.16
C LEU A 434 6.30 -1.83 17.57
N GLN A 435 6.80 -0.72 17.03
CA GLN A 435 6.25 0.60 17.29
C GLN A 435 4.77 0.65 16.87
N GLY A 436 3.90 1.07 17.79
CA GLY A 436 2.44 1.07 17.61
C GLY A 436 1.73 -0.14 18.23
N PHE A 437 2.44 -1.21 18.58
CA PHE A 437 1.87 -2.29 19.39
C PHE A 437 1.82 -1.89 20.86
N LYS A 438 0.72 -2.23 21.53
CA LYS A 438 0.55 -2.07 22.97
C LYS A 438 0.93 -3.34 23.70
N VAL A 439 1.63 -3.21 24.83
CA VAL A 439 1.98 -4.34 25.69
C VAL A 439 0.78 -4.73 26.55
N TYR A 440 0.41 -6.01 26.54
CA TYR A 440 -0.65 -6.58 27.36
C TYR A 440 -0.14 -7.62 28.36
N LEU A 441 1.02 -8.21 28.08
CA LEU A 441 1.71 -9.11 29.00
C LEU A 441 3.19 -8.77 28.98
N ASP A 442 3.78 -8.62 30.17
CA ASP A 442 5.23 -8.58 30.40
C ASP A 442 5.49 -9.17 31.79
N GLN A 443 5.73 -10.48 31.86
CA GLN A 443 5.87 -11.21 33.13
C GLN A 443 7.05 -12.17 33.05
N PHE A 444 7.74 -12.38 34.17
CA PHE A 444 8.83 -13.35 34.21
C PHE A 444 8.31 -14.78 34.00
N LEU A 445 9.13 -15.62 33.35
CA LEU A 445 8.81 -17.04 33.16
C LEU A 445 8.79 -17.86 34.46
N ASN A 446 9.11 -17.30 35.62
CA ASN A 446 8.87 -18.00 36.89
C ASN A 446 7.39 -17.94 37.32
N GLN A 447 6.60 -17.03 36.75
CA GLN A 447 5.16 -16.93 36.98
C GLN A 447 4.40 -17.82 35.98
N SER A 448 3.30 -18.42 36.42
CA SER A 448 2.39 -19.20 35.57
C SER A 448 1.24 -18.33 35.09
N LEU A 449 0.84 -18.48 33.82
CA LEU A 449 -0.38 -17.88 33.30
C LEU A 449 -1.59 -18.71 33.75
N THR A 450 -2.62 -18.04 34.26
CA THR A 450 -3.87 -18.72 34.60
C THR A 450 -4.82 -18.79 33.41
N GLN A 451 -5.70 -19.79 33.38
CA GLN A 451 -6.76 -19.85 32.36
C GLN A 451 -7.57 -18.54 32.32
N GLN A 452 -7.90 -17.97 33.49
CA GLN A 452 -8.66 -16.72 33.57
C GLN A 452 -7.89 -15.54 32.96
N GLN A 453 -6.58 -15.45 33.15
CA GLN A 453 -5.76 -14.44 32.47
C GLN A 453 -5.80 -14.62 30.96
N MET A 454 -5.73 -15.86 30.48
CA MET A 454 -5.80 -16.16 29.05
C MET A 454 -7.16 -15.79 28.43
N GLU A 455 -8.26 -16.05 29.13
CA GLU A 455 -9.61 -15.64 28.71
C GLU A 455 -9.76 -14.12 28.70
N ASN A 456 -9.28 -13.44 29.74
CA ASN A 456 -9.30 -11.97 29.80
C ASN A 456 -8.49 -11.34 28.67
N LEU A 457 -7.30 -11.90 28.37
CA LEU A 457 -6.50 -11.48 27.24
C LEU A 457 -7.28 -11.71 25.93
N GLY A 458 -7.78 -12.92 25.68
CA GLY A 458 -8.56 -13.23 24.47
C GLY A 458 -9.75 -12.31 24.23
N ASN A 459 -10.44 -11.89 25.30
CA ASN A 459 -11.59 -10.98 25.24
C ASN A 459 -11.21 -9.50 25.10
N SER A 460 -9.95 -9.13 25.31
CA SER A 460 -9.47 -7.74 25.27
C SER A 460 -9.14 -7.23 23.87
N PHE A 461 -9.22 -8.09 22.84
CA PHE A 461 -8.73 -7.79 21.50
C PHE A 461 -9.82 -7.92 20.42
N SER A 462 -9.71 -7.08 19.38
CA SER A 462 -10.47 -7.30 18.15
C SER A 462 -10.03 -8.62 17.50
N SER A 463 -10.96 -9.32 16.85
CA SER A 463 -10.62 -10.54 16.11
C SER A 463 -9.66 -10.27 14.95
N THR A 464 -9.54 -9.03 14.49
CA THR A 464 -8.61 -8.63 13.41
C THR A 464 -7.28 -8.10 13.91
N GLY A 465 -7.11 -7.92 15.22
CA GLY A 465 -5.87 -7.41 15.81
C GLY A 465 -4.72 -8.39 15.62
N ILE A 466 -3.50 -7.87 15.42
CA ILE A 466 -2.28 -8.67 15.28
C ILE A 466 -1.62 -8.76 16.65
N ALA A 467 -1.41 -9.98 17.12
CA ALA A 467 -0.78 -10.30 18.39
C ALA A 467 0.58 -10.97 18.14
N CYS A 468 1.62 -10.43 18.77
CA CYS A 468 2.96 -10.99 18.82
C CYS A 468 3.24 -11.52 20.22
N PHE A 469 3.45 -12.83 20.33
CA PHE A 469 3.65 -13.52 21.59
C PHE A 469 4.98 -14.27 21.60
N GLY A 470 5.67 -14.28 22.73
CA GLY A 470 6.95 -14.96 22.83
C GLY A 470 7.72 -14.66 24.10
N GLY A 471 9.03 -14.90 24.03
CA GLY A 471 9.96 -14.74 25.14
C GLY A 471 11.00 -13.65 24.90
N ILE A 472 11.26 -12.83 25.91
CA ILE A 472 12.30 -11.79 25.95
C ILE A 472 13.39 -12.23 26.92
N SER A 473 14.65 -12.18 26.50
CA SER A 473 15.79 -12.43 27.38
C SER A 473 16.06 -11.21 28.25
N VAL A 474 16.24 -11.40 29.56
CA VAL A 474 16.59 -10.31 30.49
C VAL A 474 18.00 -9.77 30.19
N LYS A 475 18.89 -10.59 29.60
CA LYS A 475 20.22 -10.16 29.15
C LYS A 475 20.16 -9.26 27.91
N LYS A 476 19.10 -9.35 27.10
CA LYS A 476 18.88 -8.56 25.89
C LYS A 476 17.43 -8.06 25.84
N PRO A 477 17.03 -7.15 26.75
CA PRO A 477 15.62 -6.76 26.94
C PRO A 477 15.06 -5.94 25.78
N THR A 478 15.91 -5.53 24.83
CA THR A 478 15.51 -4.79 23.62
C THR A 478 15.02 -5.71 22.49
N HIS A 479 15.09 -7.04 22.66
CA HIS A 479 14.74 -8.02 21.63
C HIS A 479 13.89 -9.16 22.19
N PHE A 480 12.96 -9.66 21.38
CA PHE A 480 12.38 -10.98 21.57
C PHE A 480 13.43 -12.04 21.24
N ALA A 481 13.74 -12.92 22.19
CA ALA A 481 14.58 -14.08 21.91
C ALA A 481 13.91 -15.00 20.88
N LEU A 482 12.59 -15.17 21.01
CA LEU A 482 11.73 -15.91 20.08
C LEU A 482 10.32 -15.32 20.18
N MET A 483 9.67 -15.06 19.05
CA MET A 483 8.27 -14.65 18.99
C MET A 483 7.57 -15.22 17.77
N ALA A 484 6.24 -15.31 17.84
CA ALA A 484 5.41 -15.49 16.68
C ALA A 484 4.33 -14.42 16.66
N CYS A 485 3.97 -13.96 15.46
CA CYS A 485 2.93 -12.96 15.26
C CYS A 485 1.82 -13.52 14.39
N ASP A 486 0.57 -13.34 14.81
CA ASP A 486 -0.60 -13.77 14.06
C ASP A 486 -1.82 -12.94 14.46
N TYR A 487 -2.97 -13.19 13.85
CA TYR A 487 -4.21 -12.64 14.36
C TYR A 487 -4.48 -13.14 15.78
N ALA A 488 -4.98 -12.26 16.65
CA ALA A 488 -5.26 -12.59 18.04
C ALA A 488 -6.17 -13.81 18.16
N PHE A 489 -7.19 -13.93 17.30
CA PHE A 489 -8.09 -15.09 17.32
C PHE A 489 -7.36 -16.40 17.03
N GLU A 490 -6.31 -16.41 16.21
CA GLU A 490 -5.53 -17.62 15.93
C GLU A 490 -4.81 -18.11 17.19
N MET A 491 -4.18 -17.19 17.94
CA MET A 491 -3.46 -17.53 19.17
C MET A 491 -4.39 -18.07 20.28
N PHE A 492 -5.59 -17.49 20.43
CA PHE A 492 -6.52 -17.86 21.50
C PHE A 492 -7.53 -18.95 21.10
N THR A 493 -7.49 -19.46 19.87
CA THR A 493 -8.37 -20.57 19.45
C THR A 493 -7.98 -21.86 20.16
N ILE A 494 -8.96 -22.46 20.86
CA ILE A 494 -8.78 -23.72 21.58
C ILE A 494 -8.35 -24.83 20.61
N THR A 495 -7.35 -25.61 21.03
CA THR A 495 -6.85 -26.77 20.30
C THR A 495 -7.51 -28.03 20.84
N GLU A 496 -8.27 -28.71 19.98
CA GLU A 496 -9.06 -29.89 20.37
C GLU A 496 -8.20 -31.14 20.58
N SER A 497 -7.11 -31.27 19.82
CA SER A 497 -6.20 -32.42 19.92
C SER A 497 -5.03 -32.13 20.86
N ARG A 498 -4.62 -33.13 21.63
CA ARG A 498 -3.43 -33.06 22.50
C ARG A 498 -2.15 -33.60 21.83
N GLU A 499 -2.26 -34.11 20.61
CA GLU A 499 -1.15 -34.73 19.86
C GLU A 499 -0.66 -33.86 18.69
N LYS A 500 -1.39 -32.78 18.40
CA LYS A 500 -1.06 -31.87 17.30
C LYS A 500 -1.43 -30.44 17.61
N ALA A 501 -0.57 -29.52 17.18
CA ALA A 501 -0.86 -28.10 17.14
C ALA A 501 -1.75 -27.76 15.94
N ARG A 502 -2.55 -26.70 16.07
CA ARG A 502 -3.45 -26.23 15.02
C ARG A 502 -2.68 -25.35 14.04
N LYS A 503 -2.76 -25.66 12.74
CA LYS A 503 -2.16 -24.83 11.70
C LYS A 503 -2.78 -23.42 11.69
N SER A 504 -1.93 -22.40 11.64
CA SER A 504 -2.35 -21.01 11.43
C SER A 504 -3.03 -20.87 10.07
N LYS A 505 -4.07 -20.04 9.97
CA LYS A 505 -4.64 -19.66 8.66
C LYS A 505 -3.76 -18.68 7.89
N SER A 506 -2.87 -17.98 8.58
CA SER A 506 -2.01 -16.94 8.03
C SER A 506 -0.71 -17.49 7.43
N SER A 507 -0.32 -18.73 7.74
CA SER A 507 0.96 -19.30 7.29
C SER A 507 0.98 -20.82 7.29
N ASP A 508 1.78 -21.38 6.38
CA ASP A 508 2.02 -22.81 6.31
C ASP A 508 3.03 -23.33 7.35
N ASN A 509 3.82 -22.43 7.93
CA ASN A 509 4.96 -22.75 8.80
C ASN A 509 4.77 -22.24 10.25
N LEU A 510 3.53 -21.97 10.65
CA LEU A 510 3.17 -21.55 12.00
C LEU A 510 1.99 -22.38 12.47
N PHE A 511 2.16 -23.03 13.62
CA PHE A 511 1.13 -23.82 14.27
C PHE A 511 0.96 -23.29 15.68
N TRP A 512 -0.26 -22.87 16.01
CA TRP A 512 -0.65 -22.42 17.34
C TRP A 512 -1.25 -23.56 18.12
N TYR A 513 -1.06 -23.54 19.43
CA TYR A 513 -1.85 -24.38 20.31
C TYR A 513 -2.21 -23.64 21.57
N TYR A 514 -3.46 -23.79 21.97
CA TYR A 514 -3.99 -23.34 23.24
C TYR A 514 -4.87 -24.46 23.79
N VAL A 515 -4.34 -25.20 24.76
CA VAL A 515 -5.04 -26.26 25.46
C VAL A 515 -5.37 -25.73 26.86
N PRO A 516 -6.65 -25.41 27.15
CA PRO A 516 -7.06 -24.82 28.42
C PRO A 516 -6.52 -25.60 29.62
N ARG A 517 -6.00 -24.88 30.63
CA ARG A 517 -5.37 -25.43 31.85
C ARG A 517 -4.13 -26.29 31.64
N ILE A 518 -3.62 -26.39 30.41
CA ILE A 518 -2.50 -27.27 30.09
C ILE A 518 -1.39 -26.46 29.43
N SER A 519 -1.58 -25.89 28.24
CA SER A 519 -0.46 -25.22 27.58
C SER A 519 -0.91 -24.19 26.55
N ILE A 520 -0.03 -23.22 26.31
CA ILE A 520 -0.11 -22.33 25.16
C ILE A 520 1.27 -22.21 24.51
N GLY A 521 1.28 -22.08 23.18
CA GLY A 521 2.48 -21.72 22.48
C GLY A 521 2.34 -21.87 20.97
N PHE A 522 3.49 -21.95 20.31
CA PHE A 522 3.58 -22.12 18.88
C PHE A 522 4.78 -22.99 18.49
N ALA A 523 4.70 -23.58 17.30
CA ALA A 523 5.75 -24.38 16.70
C ALA A 523 5.74 -24.21 15.17
N PRO A 524 6.86 -24.50 14.49
CA PRO A 524 6.89 -24.49 13.02
C PRO A 524 6.27 -25.74 12.38
N GLN A 525 5.88 -26.74 13.17
CA GLN A 525 5.32 -28.02 12.70
C GLN A 525 4.08 -28.45 13.49
N GLU A 526 3.22 -29.27 12.87
CA GLU A 526 1.97 -29.76 13.46
C GLU A 526 2.19 -30.75 14.62
N LYS A 527 3.18 -31.64 14.50
CA LYS A 527 3.43 -32.72 15.47
C LYS A 527 4.08 -32.16 16.72
N VAL A 528 3.28 -32.07 17.78
CA VAL A 528 3.59 -31.37 19.03
C VAL A 528 2.87 -32.13 20.16
N HIS A 529 3.61 -32.73 21.10
CA HIS A 529 3.02 -33.43 22.24
C HIS A 529 2.58 -32.43 23.33
N LEU A 530 1.26 -32.20 23.45
CA LEU A 530 0.67 -31.14 24.30
C LEU A 530 0.24 -31.60 25.69
N TYR A 531 0.51 -32.86 26.08
CA TYR A 531 0.12 -33.42 27.38
C TYR A 531 0.90 -32.85 28.57
N LEU A 532 2.05 -32.22 28.29
CA LEU A 532 2.92 -31.48 29.21
C LEU A 532 3.43 -30.26 28.43
N ALA A 533 4.24 -29.38 29.03
CA ALA A 533 4.93 -28.33 28.27
C ALA A 533 6.10 -28.86 27.41
N ASP A 534 5.89 -30.03 26.83
CA ASP A 534 6.73 -30.59 25.80
C ASP A 534 8.22 -30.68 26.18
N ASN A 535 8.49 -31.48 27.20
CA ASN A 535 9.87 -31.87 27.53
C ASN A 535 10.35 -33.07 26.71
N TYR A 536 9.50 -33.63 25.84
CA TYR A 536 9.73 -34.93 25.18
C TYR A 536 9.92 -34.83 23.66
N ASP A 537 9.54 -33.73 23.00
CA ASP A 537 9.79 -33.54 21.57
C ASP A 537 11.22 -33.09 21.24
N PRO A 538 11.72 -33.37 20.02
CA PRO A 538 13.02 -32.93 19.54
C PRO A 538 13.28 -31.42 19.67
N GLN A 539 14.57 -31.07 19.82
CA GLN A 539 15.08 -29.71 19.95
C GLN A 539 14.86 -28.90 18.64
N ASP A 540 13.78 -28.14 18.59
CA ASP A 540 13.45 -27.17 17.56
C ASP A 540 13.69 -25.73 18.07
N PRO A 541 14.55 -24.95 17.40
CA PRO A 541 14.89 -23.60 17.82
C PRO A 541 13.74 -22.59 17.68
N LYS A 542 12.67 -22.90 16.94
CA LYS A 542 11.52 -22.02 16.69
C LYS A 542 10.29 -22.39 17.51
N ARG A 543 10.44 -23.22 18.55
CA ARG A 543 9.33 -23.67 19.40
C ARG A 543 9.22 -22.84 20.68
N PHE A 544 8.01 -22.40 20.98
CA PHE A 544 7.68 -21.72 22.22
C PHE A 544 6.55 -22.47 22.92
N SER A 545 6.67 -22.70 24.23
CA SER A 545 5.65 -23.39 25.03
C SER A 545 5.62 -22.89 26.46
N ILE A 546 4.43 -22.69 27.00
CA ILE A 546 4.19 -22.28 28.39
C ILE A 546 3.12 -23.18 28.99
N TRP A 547 3.41 -23.77 30.15
CA TRP A 547 2.41 -24.45 30.97
C TRP A 547 1.47 -23.44 31.64
N LEU A 548 0.16 -23.65 31.49
CA LEU A 548 -0.90 -22.88 32.16
C LEU A 548 -1.28 -23.52 33.50
N ASP A 549 -1.73 -22.69 34.46
CA ASP A 549 -2.27 -23.10 35.78
C ASP A 549 -1.36 -24.04 36.61
N HIS A 550 -0.05 -24.05 36.34
CA HIS A 550 0.90 -24.91 37.05
C HIS A 550 2.09 -24.11 37.61
N PRO A 551 2.32 -24.12 38.94
CA PRO A 551 3.36 -23.29 39.58
C PRO A 551 4.78 -23.81 39.31
N GLN A 552 4.93 -25.10 39.05
CA GLN A 552 6.23 -25.75 38.83
C GLN A 552 6.22 -26.53 37.52
N GLY A 553 6.58 -25.89 36.40
CA GLY A 553 6.95 -26.69 35.24
C GLY A 553 7.03 -25.95 33.92
N GLY A 554 7.77 -26.60 33.02
CA GLY A 554 7.45 -26.69 31.61
C GLY A 554 7.35 -25.38 30.86
N LYS A 555 8.48 -24.76 30.56
CA LYS A 555 8.53 -23.62 29.64
C LYS A 555 9.59 -23.89 28.61
N ARG A 556 9.35 -23.47 27.38
CA ARG A 556 10.27 -23.70 26.28
C ARG A 556 10.43 -22.44 25.46
N ILE A 557 11.68 -22.06 25.23
CA ILE A 557 12.06 -21.03 24.27
C ILE A 557 13.13 -21.63 23.38
N GLY A 558 12.75 -21.95 22.14
CA GLY A 558 13.58 -22.66 21.19
C GLY A 558 14.09 -23.98 21.75
N ASN A 559 15.42 -24.10 21.81
CA ASN A 559 16.09 -25.31 22.29
C ASN A 559 16.26 -25.38 23.82
N GLN A 560 15.73 -24.40 24.55
CA GLN A 560 15.89 -24.32 25.99
C GLN A 560 14.59 -24.74 26.68
N THR A 561 14.66 -25.83 27.44
CA THR A 561 13.64 -26.17 28.43
C THR A 561 13.97 -25.44 29.73
N LEU A 562 13.04 -24.61 30.17
CA LEU A 562 13.19 -23.68 31.27
C LEU A 562 12.23 -24.08 32.40
N ILE A 563 12.77 -24.17 33.61
CA ILE A 563 11.98 -24.45 34.81
C ILE A 563 12.26 -23.31 35.80
N ASN A 564 11.20 -22.58 36.17
CA ASN A 564 11.25 -21.55 37.21
C ASN A 564 12.39 -20.50 37.01
N THR A 565 12.61 -20.05 35.78
CA THR A 565 13.69 -19.11 35.45
C THR A 565 13.25 -17.65 35.53
N THR A 566 14.14 -16.78 35.98
CA THR A 566 14.02 -15.32 35.88
C THR A 566 14.85 -14.74 34.74
N GLU A 567 15.55 -15.56 33.97
CA GLU A 567 16.40 -15.11 32.86
C GLU A 567 15.59 -14.67 31.63
N TYR A 568 14.31 -15.03 31.59
CA TYR A 568 13.39 -14.71 30.50
C TYR A 568 12.06 -14.18 31.03
N LYS A 569 11.44 -13.33 30.23
CA LYS A 569 10.05 -12.88 30.38
C LYS A 569 9.20 -13.42 29.24
N MET A 570 7.94 -13.72 29.50
CA MET A 570 6.91 -13.85 28.47
C MET A 570 6.32 -12.48 28.19
N ALA A 571 6.07 -12.18 26.92
CA ALA A 571 5.45 -10.93 26.54
C ALA A 571 4.46 -11.09 25.39
N LEU A 572 3.42 -10.26 25.44
CA LEU A 572 2.35 -10.17 24.45
C LEU A 572 2.18 -8.71 24.03
N TYR A 573 2.40 -8.46 22.75
CA TYR A 573 2.25 -7.16 22.11
C TYR A 573 1.10 -7.25 21.12
N VAL A 574 0.17 -6.30 21.14
CA VAL A 574 -1.01 -6.32 20.26
C VAL A 574 -1.23 -4.95 19.62
N ILE A 575 -1.54 -4.95 18.33
CA ILE A 575 -2.03 -3.78 17.59
C ILE A 575 -3.44 -4.09 17.07
N GLN A 576 -4.37 -3.14 17.22
CA GLN A 576 -5.80 -3.32 16.94
C GLN A 576 -6.24 -2.62 15.67
#